data_AF-A0A9E4IR72-F1
#
_entry.id   AF-A0A9E4IR72-F1
#
_cell.length_a   1.000
_cell.length_b   1.000
_cell.length_c   1.000
_cell.angle_alpha   90.00
_cell.angle_beta   90.00
_cell.angle_gamma   90.00
#
_symmetry.space_group_name_H-M   'P 1'
#
loop_
_entity.id
_entity.type
_entity.pdbx_description
1 polymer ?
#
loop_
_entity_poly.entity_id
_entity_poly.type
_entity_poly.pdbx_seq_one_letter_code
_entity_poly.pdbx_strand_id
1 'polypeptide(L)'
;FGVLTNSAQAPDALSIGSYTWGGAYGTLYWADPVEDLIGILMIQIRPYNHLNIRPLFSNVVTQAVVDSLSDQRPKIMGRPTPR
;
A
#
# COMPACT_ATOMS: atom_id res chain seq x y z
N PHE A 1 12.62 1.98 -2.52
CA PHE A 1 11.46 1.54 -3.33
C PHE A 1 11.28 0.10 -2.98
N GLY A 2 10.04 -0.34 -2.84
CA GLY A 2 9.73 -1.75 -2.64
C GLY A 2 8.60 -2.17 -3.55
N VAL A 3 8.64 -3.43 -3.99
CA VAL A 3 7.49 -4.14 -4.56
C VAL A 3 7.25 -5.34 -3.66
N LEU A 4 6.01 -5.52 -3.23
CA LEU A 4 5.63 -6.64 -2.39
C LEU A 4 5.52 -7.92 -3.24
N THR A 5 6.34 -8.91 -2.93
CA THR A 5 6.35 -10.20 -3.65
C THR A 5 5.81 -11.36 -2.82
N ASN A 6 5.81 -11.23 -1.49
CA ASN A 6 5.31 -12.26 -0.56
C ASN A 6 4.60 -11.60 0.62
N SER A 7 3.27 -11.73 0.68
CA SER A 7 2.44 -11.16 1.74
C SER A 7 2.71 -11.75 3.12
N ALA A 8 3.18 -13.00 3.23
CA ALA A 8 3.45 -13.64 4.51
C ALA A 8 4.67 -13.05 5.25
N GLN A 9 5.53 -12.29 4.56
CA GLN A 9 6.68 -11.62 5.16
C GLN A 9 6.49 -10.10 5.31
N ALA A 10 5.35 -9.56 4.87
CA ALA A 10 5.07 -8.13 4.95
C ALA A 10 4.58 -7.74 6.36
N PRO A 11 4.99 -6.57 6.88
CA PRO A 11 4.45 -6.02 8.12
C PRO A 11 3.03 -5.46 7.96
N ASP A 12 2.59 -5.26 6.72
CA ASP A 12 1.32 -4.68 6.32
C ASP A 12 0.52 -5.56 5.35
N ALA A 13 -0.81 -5.43 5.42
CA ALA A 13 -1.79 -6.23 4.70
C ALA A 13 -2.04 -5.74 3.27
N LEU A 14 -0.96 -5.44 2.53
CA LEU A 14 -1.04 -5.02 1.12
C LEU A 14 -1.09 -6.24 0.19
N SER A 15 -1.68 -6.07 -1.00
CA SER A 15 -1.71 -7.14 -2.00
C SER A 15 -0.35 -7.35 -2.67
N ILE A 16 -0.07 -8.58 -3.11
CA ILE A 16 1.12 -8.89 -3.91
C ILE A 16 1.13 -8.02 -5.17
N GLY A 17 2.28 -7.44 -5.49
CA GLY A 17 2.44 -6.47 -6.58
C GLY A 17 2.27 -5.01 -6.14
N SER A 18 1.86 -4.76 -4.90
CA SER A 18 1.84 -3.41 -4.34
C SER A 18 3.23 -2.79 -4.32
N TYR A 19 3.33 -1.51 -4.65
CA TYR A 19 4.60 -0.78 -4.69
C TYR A 19 4.59 0.36 -3.69
N THR A 20 5.74 0.59 -3.03
CA THR A 20 5.86 1.48 -1.89
C THR A 20 7.14 2.30 -1.91
N TRP A 21 7.06 3.53 -1.38
CA TRP A 21 8.23 4.36 -1.10
C TRP A 21 8.02 5.18 0.18
N GLY A 22 9.01 5.19 1.05
CA GLY A 22 9.00 5.97 2.29
C GLY A 22 9.84 7.23 2.16
N GLY A 23 9.37 8.34 2.75
CA GLY A 23 10.16 9.58 2.81
C GLY A 23 10.95 9.75 4.11
N ALA A 24 11.72 10.82 4.16
CA ALA A 24 12.69 11.05 5.23
C ALA A 24 12.04 11.44 6.57
N TYR A 25 10.84 12.03 6.56
CA TYR A 25 10.17 12.60 7.75
C TYR A 25 8.91 11.83 8.13
N GLY A 26 8.93 10.51 7.92
CA GLY A 26 7.83 9.62 8.28
C GLY A 26 6.75 9.47 7.20
N THR A 27 6.79 10.24 6.12
CA THR A 27 5.84 10.11 5.00
C THR A 27 5.89 8.71 4.36
N LEU A 28 4.75 8.25 3.83
CA LEU A 28 4.62 6.96 3.16
C LEU A 28 3.74 7.11 1.93
N TYR A 29 4.12 6.45 0.86
CA TYR A 29 3.30 6.23 -0.32
C TYR A 29 3.22 4.72 -0.58
N TRP A 30 2.04 4.23 -0.93
CA TRP A 30 1.89 2.95 -1.61
C TRP A 30 0.77 3.01 -2.64
N ALA A 31 0.83 2.07 -3.59
CA ALA A 31 -0.25 1.80 -4.50
C ALA A 31 -0.47 0.29 -4.61
N ASP A 32 -1.72 -0.10 -4.43
CA ASP A 32 -2.20 -1.46 -4.52
C ASP A 32 -3.04 -1.60 -5.80
N PRO A 33 -2.48 -2.23 -6.86
CA PRO A 33 -3.18 -2.40 -8.13
C PRO A 33 -4.30 -3.45 -8.08
N VAL A 34 -4.33 -4.30 -7.06
CA VAL A 34 -5.38 -5.31 -6.86
C VAL A 34 -6.64 -4.64 -6.34
N GLU A 35 -6.49 -3.72 -5.40
CA GLU A 35 -7.60 -2.97 -4.80
C GLU A 35 -7.90 -1.62 -5.48
N ASP A 36 -7.23 -1.31 -6.59
CA ASP A 36 -7.30 0.00 -7.29
C ASP A 36 -7.14 1.19 -6.33
N LEU A 37 -6.19 1.07 -5.38
CA LEU A 37 -6.07 1.95 -4.23
C LEU A 37 -4.69 2.60 -4.17
N ILE A 38 -4.65 3.90 -3.87
CA ILE A 38 -3.43 4.64 -3.57
C ILE A 38 -3.53 5.24 -2.18
N GLY A 39 -2.54 4.95 -1.35
CA GLY A 39 -2.41 5.51 0.00
C GLY A 39 -1.26 6.52 0.09
N ILE A 40 -1.53 7.67 0.69
CA ILE A 40 -0.54 8.72 0.94
C ILE A 40 -0.66 9.17 2.40
N LEU A 41 0.42 8.97 3.16
CA LEU A 41 0.60 9.51 4.50
C LEU A 41 1.60 10.66 4.46
N MET A 42 1.17 11.85 4.86
CA MET A 42 2.02 13.03 5.00
C MET A 42 2.15 13.43 6.46
N ILE A 43 3.31 13.14 7.04
CA ILE A 43 3.71 13.62 8.36
C ILE A 43 5.11 14.25 8.26
N GLN A 44 5.48 15.05 9.26
CA GLN A 44 6.76 15.76 9.31
C GLN A 44 7.50 15.47 10.62
N ILE A 45 7.68 14.19 10.95
CA ILE A 45 8.24 13.74 12.23
C ILE A 45 9.54 12.96 11.99
N ARG A 46 10.59 13.25 12.78
CA ARG A 46 11.84 12.49 12.80
C ARG A 46 12.50 12.58 14.20
N PRO A 47 12.94 11.46 14.81
CA PRO A 47 12.77 10.07 14.36
C PRO A 47 11.31 9.61 14.48
N TYR A 48 10.84 8.72 13.61
CA TYR A 48 9.44 8.27 13.59
C TYR A 48 9.26 6.76 13.84
N ASN A 49 10.34 6.00 13.98
CA ASN A 49 10.29 4.53 14.12
C ASN A 49 9.49 4.07 15.34
N HIS A 50 9.50 4.85 16.43
CA HIS A 50 8.77 4.55 17.67
C HIS A 50 7.24 4.62 17.53
N LEU A 51 6.74 5.30 16.49
CA LEU A 51 5.30 5.42 16.24
C LEU A 51 4.75 4.19 15.50
N ASN A 52 5.61 3.43 14.82
CA ASN A 52 5.21 2.36 13.89
C ASN A 52 4.10 2.75 12.91
N ILE A 53 4.00 4.05 12.58
CA ILE A 53 2.81 4.64 11.96
C ILE A 53 2.59 4.19 10.52
N ARG A 54 3.67 3.80 9.82
CA ARG A 54 3.61 3.39 8.41
C ARG A 54 2.78 2.12 8.20
N PRO A 55 3.16 0.97 8.80
CA PRO A 55 2.36 -0.25 8.67
C PRO A 55 0.99 -0.13 9.37
N LEU A 56 0.90 0.65 10.45
CA LEU A 56 -0.39 0.91 11.12
C LEU A 56 -1.38 1.60 10.17
N PHE A 57 -0.91 2.63 9.45
CA PHE A 57 -1.75 3.36 8.52
C PHE A 57 -2.19 2.50 7.34
N SER A 58 -1.28 1.76 6.69
CA SER A 58 -1.65 0.86 5.59
C SER A 58 -2.63 -0.23 6.06
N ASN A 59 -2.41 -0.83 7.23
CA ASN A 59 -3.32 -1.85 7.77
C ASN A 59 -4.73 -1.32 8.04
N VAL A 60 -4.86 -0.17 8.70
CA VAL A 60 -6.17 0.42 8.99
C VAL A 60 -6.90 0.82 7.71
N VAL A 61 -6.17 1.35 6.72
CA VAL A 61 -6.76 1.68 5.42
C VAL A 61 -7.22 0.43 4.68
N THR A 62 -6.40 -0.63 4.61
CA THR A 62 -6.79 -1.88 3.95
C THR A 62 -7.99 -2.53 4.66
N GLN A 63 -8.04 -2.52 5.99
CA GLN A 63 -9.19 -3.04 6.76
C GLN A 63 -10.48 -2.23 6.56
N ALA A 64 -10.37 -0.97 6.15
CA ALA A 64 -11.52 -0.12 5.86
C ALA A 64 -12.11 -0.36 4.46
N VAL A 65 -11.42 -1.12 3.60
CA VAL A 65 -11.95 -1.53 2.29
C VAL A 65 -13.05 -2.57 2.50
N VAL A 66 -14.29 -2.22 2.18
CA VAL A 66 -15.47 -3.10 2.28
C VAL A 66 -15.83 -3.75 0.96
N ASP A 67 -15.57 -3.07 -0.16
CA ASP A 67 -15.83 -3.53 -1.52
C ASP A 67 -14.50 -3.87 -2.19
N SER A 68 -13.97 -5.07 -1.89
CA SER A 68 -12.69 -5.51 -2.45
C SER A 68 -12.77 -5.78 -3.94
N LEU A 69 -11.72 -5.38 -4.66
CA LEU A 69 -11.53 -5.62 -6.08
C LEU A 69 -10.58 -6.80 -6.38
N SER A 70 -10.24 -7.61 -5.37
CA SER A 70 -9.28 -8.72 -5.51
C SER A 70 -9.66 -9.77 -6.55
N ASP A 71 -10.97 -9.96 -6.76
CA ASP A 71 -11.50 -10.91 -7.74
C ASP A 71 -11.47 -10.35 -9.17
N GLN A 72 -11.25 -9.04 -9.32
CA GLN A 72 -11.16 -8.38 -10.62
C GLN A 72 -9.73 -8.40 -11.15
N ARG A 73 -9.61 -8.31 -12.48
CA ARG A 73 -8.28 -8.17 -13.09
C ARG A 73 -7.73 -6.76 -12.82
N PRO A 74 -6.46 -6.64 -12.42
CA PRO A 74 -5.82 -5.34 -12.26
C PRO A 74 -5.89 -4.53 -13.55
N LYS A 75 -6.25 -3.25 -13.43
CA LYS A 75 -6.31 -2.31 -14.55
C LYS A 75 -5.00 -1.53 -14.62
N ILE A 76 -4.52 -1.27 -15.84
CA ILE A 76 -3.38 -0.38 -16.08
C ILE A 76 -3.93 0.84 -16.83
N MET A 77 -3.78 2.03 -16.24
CA MET A 77 -4.27 3.29 -16.85
C MET A 77 -5.79 3.23 -17.17
N GLY A 78 -6.57 2.61 -16.29
CA GLY A 78 -8.02 2.43 -16.48
C GLY A 78 -8.41 1.41 -17.56
N ARG A 79 -7.43 0.75 -18.21
CA ARG A 79 -7.67 -0.29 -19.23
C ARG A 79 -7.45 -1.69 -18.64
N PRO A 80 -8.19 -2.71 -19.13
CA PRO A 80 -7.89 -4.10 -18.78
C PRO A 80 -6.45 -4.46 -19.14
N THR A 81 -5.81 -5.26 -18.30
CA THR A 81 -4.48 -5.81 -18.57
C THR A 81 -4.49 -6.63 -19.88
N PRO A 82 -3.53 -6.41 -20.81
CA PRO A 82 -3.38 -7.23 -22.01
C PRO A 82 -3.18 -8.71 -21.66
N ARG A 83 -3.61 -9.60 -22.54
CA ARG A 83 -3.36 -11.05 -22.42
C ARG A 83 -1.88 -11.37 -22.58
#